data_AF-A0A2E9YP53-F1
#
_entry.id   AF-A0A2E9YP53-F1
#
_cell.length_a   1.000
_cell.length_b   1.000
_cell.length_c   1.000
_cell.angle_alpha   90.00
_cell.angle_beta   90.00
_cell.angle_gamma   90.00
#
_symmetry.space_group_name_H-M   'P 1'
#
loop_
_entity.id
_entity.type
_entity.pdbx_description
1 polymer ?
#
loop_
_entity_poly.entity_id
_entity_poly.type
_entity_poly.pdbx_seq_one_letter_code
_entity_poly.pdbx_strand_id
1 'polypeptide(L)'
;MQQDRQAKWTFITNHGLVLSYIFHNPTSTARGIANYIGVTERTTHKIISDLEGAGYIRRRKIGRRNEYSVDPQLPLRHHTKTDIMVEDLLESLAAQVTT
;
A
#
# COMPACT_ATOMS: atom_id res chain seq x y z
N MET A 1 -21.98 -3.77 -4.23
CA MET A 1 -21.58 -4.59 -5.38
C MET A 1 -20.48 -5.53 -4.90
N GLN A 2 -20.81 -6.81 -4.70
CA GLN A 2 -19.81 -7.83 -4.37
C GLN A 2 -19.15 -8.24 -5.69
N GLN A 3 -17.84 -8.04 -5.82
CA GLN A 3 -17.09 -8.62 -6.94
C GLN A 3 -16.91 -10.12 -6.66
N ASP A 4 -17.38 -10.93 -7.60
CA ASP A 4 -17.17 -12.38 -7.66
C ASP A 4 -15.69 -12.72 -7.47
N ARG A 5 -15.37 -13.50 -6.44
CA ARG A 5 -13.98 -13.77 -6.05
C ARG A 5 -13.51 -15.13 -6.58
N GLN A 6 -13.57 -15.33 -7.89
CA GLN A 6 -12.41 -16.01 -8.48
C GLN A 6 -11.24 -15.04 -8.32
N ALA A 7 -10.19 -15.47 -7.62
CA ALA A 7 -8.98 -14.68 -7.51
C ALA A 7 -8.36 -14.54 -8.91
N LYS A 8 -8.78 -13.51 -9.66
CA LYS A 8 -8.12 -13.10 -10.89
C LYS A 8 -6.68 -12.78 -10.52
N TRP A 9 -5.75 -13.41 -11.23
CA TRP A 9 -4.33 -13.20 -11.01
C TRP A 9 -3.99 -11.72 -11.24
N THR A 10 -3.31 -11.11 -10.27
CA THR A 10 -2.82 -9.72 -10.35
C THR A 10 -1.30 -9.71 -10.31
N PHE A 11 -0.69 -8.75 -11.00
CA PHE A 11 0.76 -8.55 -10.95
C PHE A 11 1.23 -8.00 -9.60
N ILE A 12 0.45 -7.09 -9.02
CA ILE A 12 0.77 -6.45 -7.75
C ILE A 12 -0.05 -7.09 -6.63
N THR A 13 0.61 -7.41 -5.53
CA THR A 13 -0.02 -7.96 -4.33
C THR A 13 -0.84 -6.88 -3.62
N ASN A 14 -1.78 -7.29 -2.76
CA ASN A 14 -2.53 -6.32 -1.94
C ASN A 14 -1.61 -5.46 -1.06
N HIS A 15 -0.46 -5.99 -0.58
CA HIS A 15 0.53 -5.20 0.14
C HIS A 15 1.11 -4.07 -0.72
N GLY A 16 1.48 -4.38 -1.97
CA GLY A 16 1.98 -3.37 -2.91
C GLY A 16 0.93 -2.30 -3.24
N LEU A 17 -0.32 -2.72 -3.50
CA LEU A 17 -1.41 -1.78 -3.80
C LEU A 17 -1.75 -0.89 -2.60
N VAL A 18 -1.79 -1.44 -1.38
CA VAL A 18 -2.02 -0.64 -0.16
C VAL A 18 -0.87 0.33 0.10
N LEU A 19 0.38 -0.10 -0.07
CA LEU A 19 1.54 0.76 0.12
C LEU A 19 1.53 1.93 -0.88
N SER A 20 1.26 1.67 -2.15
CA SER A 20 1.11 2.71 -3.19
C SER A 20 -0.03 3.67 -2.88
N TYR A 21 -1.18 3.16 -2.46
CA TYR A 21 -2.29 4.03 -2.09
C TYR A 21 -1.95 4.93 -0.90
N ILE A 22 -1.28 4.40 0.14
CA ILE A 22 -0.84 5.17 1.31
C ILE A 22 0.17 6.25 0.90
N PHE A 23 1.11 5.94 0.02
CA PHE A 23 2.10 6.88 -0.50
C PHE A 23 1.46 8.14 -1.10
N HIS A 24 0.37 7.98 -1.86
CA HIS A 24 -0.36 9.11 -2.45
C HIS A 24 -1.41 9.73 -1.53
N ASN A 25 -1.92 8.98 -0.54
CA ASN A 25 -3.05 9.40 0.30
C ASN A 25 -2.76 9.19 1.80
N PRO A 26 -1.74 9.87 2.37
CA PRO A 26 -1.18 9.57 3.68
C PRO A 26 -2.15 9.74 4.86
N THR A 27 -3.25 10.47 4.68
CA THR A 27 -4.26 10.73 5.74
C THR A 27 -5.51 9.85 5.62
N SER A 28 -5.49 8.86 4.72
CA SER A 28 -6.63 7.97 4.49
C SER A 28 -6.92 7.06 5.68
N THR A 29 -8.19 6.75 5.87
CA THR A 29 -8.63 5.75 6.86
C THR A 29 -8.45 4.33 6.32
N ALA A 30 -8.29 3.34 7.20
CA ALA A 30 -8.24 1.93 6.82
C ALA A 30 -9.47 1.50 5.99
N ARG A 31 -10.66 2.04 6.32
CA ARG A 31 -11.88 1.84 5.53
C ARG A 31 -11.78 2.43 4.12
N GLY A 32 -11.26 3.64 3.97
CA GLY A 32 -11.08 4.28 2.66
C GLY A 32 -10.13 3.46 1.79
N ILE A 33 -9.00 3.03 2.36
CA ILE A 33 -8.03 2.16 1.69
C ILE A 33 -8.71 0.84 1.27
N ALA A 34 -9.42 0.17 2.17
CA ALA A 34 -10.10 -1.09 1.90
C ALA A 34 -11.08 -0.99 0.72
N ASN A 35 -11.89 0.08 0.70
CA ASN A 35 -12.87 0.34 -0.34
C ASN A 35 -12.21 0.60 -1.70
N TYR A 36 -11.11 1.36 -1.74
CA TYR A 36 -10.39 1.64 -2.98
C TYR A 36 -9.73 0.37 -3.56
N ILE A 37 -9.12 -0.45 -2.69
CA ILE A 37 -8.36 -1.64 -3.09
C ILE A 37 -9.26 -2.84 -3.38
N GLY A 38 -10.50 -2.87 -2.87
CA GLY A 38 -11.41 -4.02 -3.03
C GLY A 38 -11.11 -5.17 -2.06
N VAL A 39 -10.61 -4.85 -0.86
CA VAL A 39 -10.36 -5.82 0.22
C VAL A 39 -11.17 -5.46 1.46
N THR A 40 -11.16 -6.35 2.46
CA THR A 40 -11.86 -6.06 3.72
C THR A 40 -11.08 -5.05 4.58
N GLU A 41 -11.77 -4.31 5.44
CA GLU A 41 -11.13 -3.41 6.41
C GLU A 41 -10.18 -4.19 7.34
N ARG A 42 -10.53 -5.42 7.72
CA ARG A 42 -9.66 -6.33 8.49
C ARG A 42 -8.38 -6.70 7.72
N THR A 43 -8.50 -7.03 6.44
CA THR A 43 -7.33 -7.32 5.57
C THR A 43 -6.43 -6.10 5.48
N THR A 44 -7.01 -4.92 5.32
CA THR A 44 -6.27 -3.66 5.27
C THR A 44 -5.50 -3.38 6.56
N HIS A 45 -6.15 -3.56 7.72
CA HIS A 45 -5.46 -3.44 9.01
C HIS A 45 -4.28 -4.40 9.15
N LYS A 46 -4.45 -5.67 8.73
CA LYS A 46 -3.35 -6.64 8.74
C LYS A 46 -2.19 -6.18 7.85
N ILE A 47 -2.48 -5.75 6.62
CA ILE A 47 -1.45 -5.27 5.69
C ILE A 47 -0.72 -4.06 6.24
N ILE A 48 -1.44 -3.09 6.82
CA ILE A 48 -0.83 -1.91 7.47
C ILE A 48 0.12 -2.35 8.59
N SER A 49 -0.31 -3.27 9.46
CA SER A 49 0.56 -3.81 10.51
C SER A 49 1.78 -4.54 9.96
N ASP A 50 1.62 -5.32 8.89
CA ASP A 50 2.74 -6.02 8.24
C ASP A 50 3.75 -5.02 7.64
N LEU A 51 3.27 -3.98 6.97
CA LEU A 51 4.11 -2.91 6.39
C LEU A 51 4.82 -2.10 7.48
N GLU A 52 4.15 -1.82 8.59
CA GLU A 52 4.72 -1.10 9.74
C GLU A 52 5.79 -1.95 10.43
N GLY A 53 5.51 -3.23 10.67
CA GLY A 53 6.47 -4.18 11.24
C GLY A 53 7.69 -4.43 10.33
N ALA A 54 7.55 -4.24 9.02
CA ALA A 54 8.64 -4.33 8.05
C ALA A 54 9.38 -3.00 7.83
N GLY A 55 8.94 -1.90 8.45
CA GLY A 55 9.58 -0.58 8.35
C GLY A 55 9.15 0.27 7.15
N TYR A 56 8.35 -0.25 6.22
CA TYR A 56 7.91 0.48 5.02
C TYR A 56 7.00 1.66 5.33
N ILE A 57 6.24 1.58 6.43
CA ILE A 57 5.40 2.68 6.85
C ILE A 57 5.62 3.01 8.33
N ARG A 58 5.46 4.29 8.66
CA ARG A 58 5.29 4.75 10.04
C ARG A 58 3.90 5.35 10.17
N ARG A 59 3.24 5.07 11.30
CA ARG A 59 1.93 5.62 11.63
C ARG A 59 2.04 6.62 12.78
N ARG A 60 1.50 7.81 12.57
CA ARG A 60 1.37 8.85 13.60
C ARG A 60 -0.10 9.15 13.82
N LYS A 61 -0.53 9.17 15.09
CA LYS A 61 -1.90 9.55 15.44
C LYS A 61 -2.00 11.07 15.55
N ILE A 62 -2.86 11.68 14.72
CA ILE A 62 -3.17 13.12 14.74
C ILE A 62 -4.65 13.28 15.14
N GLY A 63 -4.89 13.52 16.43
CA GLY A 63 -6.23 13.58 17.00
C GLY A 63 -6.99 12.26 16.83
N ARG A 64 -8.06 12.28 16.03
CA ARG A 64 -8.90 11.10 15.73
C ARG A 64 -8.47 10.34 14.47
N ARG A 65 -7.48 10.84 13.72
CA ARG A 65 -7.02 10.27 12.45
C ARG A 65 -5.60 9.71 12.59
N ASN A 66 -5.28 8.77 11.70
CA ASN A 66 -3.91 8.35 11.48
C ASN A 66 -3.36 9.12 10.28
N GLU A 67 -2.09 9.45 10.36
CA GLU A 67 -1.28 9.90 9.24
C GLU A 67 -0.15 8.89 9.07
N TYR A 68 0.05 8.47 7.82
CA TYR A 68 1.06 7.50 7.44
C TYR A 68 2.19 8.22 6.70
N SER A 69 3.43 7.80 6.95
CA SER A 69 4.57 8.12 6.11
C SER A 69 5.19 6.84 5.60
N VAL A 70 5.55 6.82 4.32
CA VAL A 70 6.28 5.73 3.69
C VAL A 70 7.78 6.00 3.81
N ASP A 71 8.58 4.96 4.03
CA ASP A 71 10.04 5.03 3.86
C ASP A 71 10.41 4.62 2.43
N PRO A 72 10.73 5.59 1.56
CA PRO A 72 11.02 5.32 0.14
C PRO A 72 12.35 4.59 -0.08
N GLN A 73 13.28 4.67 0.89
CA GLN A 73 14.65 4.17 0.75
C GLN A 73 14.78 2.68 1.12
N LEU A 74 13.68 2.01 1.42
CA LEU A 74 13.71 0.58 1.67
C LEU A 74 13.65 -0.20 0.36
N PRO A 75 14.50 -1.24 0.19
CA PRO A 75 14.51 -2.05 -1.02
C PRO A 75 13.26 -2.93 -1.12
N LEU A 76 12.94 -3.46 -2.29
CA LEU A 76 11.92 -4.50 -2.42
C LEU A 76 12.32 -5.79 -1.66
N ARG A 77 11.37 -6.42 -0.97
CA ARG A 77 11.65 -7.60 -0.11
C ARG A 77 12.09 -8.86 -0.86
N HIS A 78 11.90 -8.92 -2.17
CA HIS A 78 12.29 -10.11 -2.93
C HIS A 78 13.80 -10.14 -3.13
N HIS A 79 14.45 -11.24 -2.79
CA HIS A 79 15.91 -11.36 -2.81
C HIS A 79 16.55 -11.05 -4.18
N THR A 80 15.81 -11.21 -5.29
CA THR A 80 16.28 -10.88 -6.64
C THR A 80 16.06 -9.42 -7.04
N LYS A 81 15.52 -8.59 -6.14
CA LYS A 81 15.09 -7.21 -6.39
C LYS A 81 15.55 -6.25 -5.28
N THR A 82 16.54 -6.64 -4.48
CA THR A 82 17.06 -5.84 -3.37
C THR A 82 17.72 -4.53 -3.82
N ASP A 83 18.09 -4.43 -5.09
CA ASP A 83 18.71 -3.22 -5.65
C ASP A 83 17.67 -2.19 -6.12
N ILE A 84 16.38 -2.53 -6.07
CA ILE A 84 15.28 -1.64 -6.45
C ILE A 84 14.67 -1.06 -5.18
N MET A 85 14.64 0.26 -5.09
CA MET A 85 14.01 0.94 -3.97
C MET A 85 12.49 0.90 -4.13
N VAL A 86 11.77 0.93 -3.01
CA VAL A 86 10.31 0.88 -3.07
C VAL A 86 9.75 2.11 -3.78
N GLU A 87 10.40 3.28 -3.68
CA GLU A 87 10.01 4.49 -4.40
C GLU A 87 9.91 4.31 -5.91
N ASP A 88 10.87 3.62 -6.54
CA ASP A 88 10.89 3.39 -7.99
C ASP A 88 9.61 2.66 -8.45
N LEU A 89 9.20 1.65 -7.66
CA LEU A 89 7.95 0.93 -7.90
C LEU A 89 6.75 1.84 -7.69
N LEU A 90 6.73 2.62 -6.61
CA LEU A 90 5.60 3.47 -6.26
C LEU A 90 5.38 4.57 -7.29
N GLU A 91 6.44 5.22 -7.76
CA GLU A 91 6.39 6.21 -8.84
C GLU A 91 5.91 5.59 -10.16
N SER A 92 6.38 4.38 -10.50
CA SER A 92 5.93 3.65 -11.69
C SER A 92 4.43 3.32 -11.66
N LEU A 93 3.85 3.13 -10.46
CA LEU A 93 2.41 2.89 -10.28
C LEU A 93 1.59 4.19 -10.22
N ALA A 94 2.23 5.31 -9.87
CA ALA A 94 1.63 6.64 -9.80
C ALA A 94 1.44 7.30 -11.16
N ALA A 95 2.28 6.93 -12.13
CA ALA A 95 2.34 7.54 -13.44
C ALA A 95 0.98 7.44 -14.14
N GLN A 96 0.26 8.55 -14.18
CA GLN A 96 -0.83 8.71 -15.13
C GLN A 96 -0.21 8.64 -16.51
N VAL A 97 -0.68 7.72 -17.34
CA VAL A 97 -0.37 7.71 -18.77
C VAL A 97 -0.82 9.04 -19.34
N THR A 98 0.10 9.99 -19.45
CA THR A 98 -0.15 11.24 -20.16
C THR A 98 -0.19 10.84 -21.63
N THR A 99 -1.40 10.64 -22.15
CA THR A 99 -1.67 10.48 -23.58
C THR A 99 -1.99 11.83 -24.16
#